data_AF-A0A9X8C2F9-F1
#
_entry.id   AF-A0A9X8C2F9-F1
#
_cell.length_a   1.000
_cell.length_b   1.000
_cell.length_c   1.000
_cell.angle_alpha   90.00
_cell.angle_beta   90.00
_cell.angle_gamma   90.00
#
_symmetry.space_group_name_H-M   'P 1'
#
loop_
_entity.id
_entity.type
_entity.pdbx_description
1 polymer ?
#
loop_
_entity_poly.entity_id
_entity_poly.type
_entity_poly.pdbx_seq_one_letter_code
_entity_poly.pdbx_strand_id
1 'polypeptide(L)'
;MKLYPGTKPEIFDCLKDLYKGVIIESFGNGGLPFEGRNLLSKIQELTEMGIAVVITTQCLEEGEDILLYEVGRKVAQHQVILSGDMNTEAIIAKLMWALGKTNKLEEIKKIIEEPLAYDLTIKSDKDW
;
A
#
# COMPACT_ATOMS: atom_id res chain seq x y z
N MET A 1 -4.46 -8.00 3.17
CA MET A 1 -3.97 -8.46 4.49
C MET A 1 -4.27 -7.38 5.48
N LYS A 2 -5.15 -7.67 6.44
CA LYS A 2 -5.53 -6.72 7.48
C LYS A 2 -4.56 -6.79 8.66
N LEU A 3 -4.07 -5.64 9.11
CA LEU A 3 -3.20 -5.57 10.29
C LEU A 3 -4.03 -5.58 11.57
N TYR A 4 -3.50 -6.20 12.63
CA TYR A 4 -4.10 -6.18 13.95
C TYR A 4 -3.02 -5.92 15.01
N PRO A 5 -3.36 -5.32 16.16
CA PRO A 5 -2.43 -5.22 17.26
C PRO A 5 -1.92 -6.62 17.63
N GLY A 6 -0.62 -6.86 17.48
CA GLY A 6 -0.10 -8.23 17.61
C GLY A 6 0.52 -8.80 16.35
N THR A 7 0.21 -8.28 15.16
CA THR A 7 0.74 -8.81 13.89
C THR A 7 2.25 -8.91 13.96
N LYS A 8 2.72 -10.15 13.81
CA LYS A 8 4.13 -10.51 13.86
C LYS A 8 4.76 -10.29 12.47
N PRO A 9 5.93 -9.65 12.34
CA PRO A 9 6.54 -9.36 11.04
C PRO A 9 6.73 -10.61 10.15
N GLU A 10 6.98 -11.77 10.76
CA GLU A 10 7.25 -13.04 10.09
C GLU A 10 6.09 -13.53 9.20
N ILE A 11 4.87 -13.01 9.40
CA ILE A 11 3.75 -13.34 8.51
C ILE A 11 4.00 -12.91 7.06
N PHE A 12 4.78 -11.86 6.84
CA PHE A 12 5.13 -11.39 5.50
C PHE A 12 6.12 -12.33 4.80
N ASP A 13 6.92 -13.09 5.56
CA ASP A 13 7.83 -14.08 4.97
C ASP A 13 7.04 -15.17 4.23
N CYS A 14 5.83 -15.50 4.71
CA CYS A 14 4.94 -16.47 4.05
C CYS A 14 4.40 -15.98 2.70
N LEU A 15 4.51 -14.69 2.36
CA LEU A 15 3.94 -14.13 1.14
C LEU A 15 4.92 -14.13 -0.04
N LYS A 16 6.22 -14.21 0.25
CA LYS A 16 7.33 -13.93 -0.67
C LYS A 16 7.32 -14.72 -1.98
N ASP A 17 6.86 -15.96 -1.94
CA ASP A 17 6.85 -16.86 -3.11
C ASP A 17 5.43 -17.24 -3.58
N LEU A 18 4.40 -16.71 -2.91
CA LEU A 18 3.01 -17.06 -3.17
C LEU A 18 2.23 -15.98 -3.93
N TYR A 19 2.66 -14.73 -3.80
CA TYR A 19 1.92 -13.59 -4.32
C TYR A 19 2.80 -12.65 -5.13
N LYS A 20 2.24 -12.12 -6.23
CA LYS A 20 2.87 -11.05 -7.03
C LYS A 20 2.51 -9.64 -6.51
N GLY A 21 1.48 -9.54 -5.69
CA GLY A 21 1.07 -8.30 -5.06
C GLY A 21 0.27 -8.55 -3.79
N VAL A 22 0.37 -7.62 -2.84
CA VAL A 22 -0.24 -7.68 -1.52
C VAL A 22 -0.83 -6.31 -1.20
N ILE A 23 -2.09 -6.28 -0.77
CA ILE A 23 -2.72 -5.09 -0.20
C ILE A 23 -2.63 -5.21 1.31
N ILE A 24 -2.15 -4.17 1.99
CA ILE A 24 -2.04 -4.12 3.45
C ILE A 24 -3.00 -3.06 3.97
N GLU A 25 -4.05 -3.49 4.67
CA GLU A 25 -4.97 -2.57 5.36
C GLU A 25 -4.38 -2.23 6.74
N SER A 26 -3.82 -1.02 6.83
CA SER A 26 -3.14 -0.48 8.00
C SER A 26 -4.08 0.38 8.88
N PHE A 27 -3.59 0.88 10.02
CA PHE A 27 -4.44 1.55 11.02
C PHE A 27 -4.63 3.03 10.73
N GLY A 28 -5.79 3.60 11.09
CA GLY A 28 -6.03 5.05 11.04
C GLY A 28 -5.75 5.60 9.64
N ASN A 29 -4.95 6.66 9.51
CA ASN A 29 -4.67 7.27 8.20
C ASN A 29 -3.51 6.58 7.45
N GLY A 30 -3.23 5.29 7.72
CA GLY A 30 -2.17 4.55 7.03
C GLY A 30 -0.97 4.13 7.91
N GLY A 31 -1.13 4.11 9.23
CA GLY A 31 -0.05 3.88 10.19
C GLY A 31 0.43 2.43 10.26
N LEU A 32 1.76 2.25 10.20
CA LEU A 32 2.43 0.96 10.33
C LEU A 32 3.28 0.91 11.62
N PRO A 33 3.18 -0.15 12.44
CA PRO A 33 4.09 -0.38 13.55
C PRO A 33 5.56 -0.52 13.08
N PHE A 34 6.45 0.24 13.72
CA PHE A 34 7.89 0.23 13.42
C PHE A 34 8.77 0.02 14.67
N GLU A 35 8.32 0.46 15.85
CA GLU A 35 9.03 0.23 17.12
C GLU A 35 8.68 -1.14 17.73
N GLY A 36 9.71 -1.90 18.08
CA GLY A 36 9.60 -3.25 18.68
C GLY A 36 9.18 -4.35 17.69
N ARG A 37 8.15 -4.09 16.86
CA ARG A 37 7.68 -4.98 15.78
C ARG A 37 7.73 -4.23 14.45
N ASN A 38 8.92 -4.20 13.87
CA ASN A 38 9.15 -3.47 12.64
C ASN A 38 8.51 -4.19 11.45
N LEU A 39 7.31 -3.75 11.05
CA LEU A 39 6.65 -4.26 9.85
C LEU A 39 7.22 -3.63 8.57
N LEU A 40 7.77 -2.41 8.69
CA LEU A 40 8.33 -1.68 7.55
C LEU A 40 9.50 -2.44 6.92
N SER A 41 10.39 -3.02 7.71
CA SER A 41 11.52 -3.81 7.17
C SER A 41 11.04 -5.02 6.35
N LYS A 42 9.99 -5.71 6.80
CA LYS A 42 9.42 -6.83 6.06
C LYS A 42 8.68 -6.41 4.80
N ILE A 43 8.02 -5.25 4.82
CA ILE A 43 7.41 -4.65 3.63
C ILE A 43 8.48 -4.28 2.60
N GLN A 44 9.61 -3.72 3.04
CA GLN A 44 10.75 -3.42 2.17
C GLN A 44 11.28 -4.68 1.51
N GLU A 45 11.51 -5.75 2.27
CA GLU A 45 11.94 -7.05 1.74
C GLU A 45 10.97 -7.57 0.65
N LEU A 46 9.66 -7.41 0.82
CA LEU A 46 8.68 -7.79 -0.22
C LEU A 46 8.86 -6.97 -1.50
N THR A 47 9.01 -5.65 -1.38
CA THR A 47 9.20 -4.78 -2.54
C THR A 47 10.53 -5.06 -3.26
N GLU A 48 11.60 -5.35 -2.53
CA GLU A 48 12.91 -5.73 -3.11
C GLU A 48 12.85 -7.06 -3.87
N MET A 49 11.93 -7.96 -3.48
CA MET A 49 11.65 -9.19 -4.21
C MET A 49 10.73 -9.00 -5.44
N GLY A 50 10.32 -7.77 -5.74
CA GLY A 50 9.46 -7.45 -6.88
C GLY A 50 7.96 -7.67 -6.60
N ILE A 51 7.55 -7.79 -5.34
CA ILE A 51 6.14 -7.93 -4.97
C ILE A 51 5.52 -6.54 -4.84
N ALA A 52 4.41 -6.31 -5.54
CA ALA A 52 3.69 -5.05 -5.49
C ALA A 52 2.96 -4.91 -4.15
N VAL A 53 3.46 -4.06 -3.25
CA VAL A 53 2.84 -3.81 -1.95
C VAL A 53 2.04 -2.51 -2.00
N VAL A 54 0.72 -2.63 -1.92
CA VAL A 54 -0.20 -1.49 -1.78
C VAL A 54 -0.53 -1.32 -0.31
N ILE A 55 -0.34 -0.13 0.24
CA ILE A 55 -0.86 0.20 1.57
C ILE A 55 -2.23 0.86 1.38
N THR A 56 -3.16 0.46 2.23
CA THR A 56 -4.46 1.11 2.40
C THR A 56 -4.78 1.27 3.88
N THR A 57 -5.90 1.91 4.18
CA THR A 57 -6.44 2.02 5.54
C THR A 57 -7.58 1.03 5.78
N GLN A 58 -7.77 0.64 7.04
CA GLN A 58 -8.97 -0.05 7.50
C GLN A 58 -10.18 0.89 7.68
N CYS A 59 -9.95 2.20 7.72
CA CYS A 59 -11.00 3.20 7.76
C CYS A 59 -11.70 3.25 6.40
N LEU A 60 -13.03 3.18 6.39
CA LEU A 60 -13.81 3.15 5.14
C LEU A 60 -13.94 4.54 4.50
N GLU A 61 -13.76 5.59 5.30
CA GLU A 61 -13.92 6.99 4.90
C GLU A 61 -12.55 7.68 4.89
N GLU A 62 -12.47 8.79 4.14
CA GLU A 62 -11.31 9.71 4.04
C GLU A 62 -10.03 9.15 3.37
N GLY A 63 -9.83 7.84 3.37
CA GLY A 63 -8.65 7.21 2.77
C GLY A 63 -7.40 7.28 3.65
N GLU A 64 -6.24 7.04 3.05
CA GLU A 64 -4.96 7.13 3.72
C GLU A 64 -4.27 8.50 3.50
N ASP A 65 -3.58 8.97 4.53
CA ASP A 65 -2.60 10.05 4.42
C ASP A 65 -1.32 9.65 5.14
N ILE A 66 -0.60 8.74 4.49
CA ILE A 66 0.64 8.16 5.00
C ILE A 66 1.73 9.24 5.12
N LEU A 67 1.71 10.28 4.28
CA LEU A 67 2.75 11.31 4.24
C LEU A 67 2.72 12.26 5.46
N LEU A 68 1.61 12.30 6.20
CA LEU A 68 1.46 13.14 7.39
C LEU A 68 2.43 12.75 8.52
N TYR A 69 2.88 11.49 8.55
CA TYR A 69 3.76 10.97 9.60
C TYR A 69 5.20 10.76 9.11
N GLU A 70 6.18 10.99 9.99
CA GLU A 70 7.60 10.75 9.69
C GLU A 70 7.86 9.32 9.19
N VAL A 71 7.13 8.36 9.77
CA VAL A 71 7.17 6.95 9.40
C VAL A 71 6.66 6.73 7.99
N GLY A 72 5.55 7.37 7.62
CA GLY A 72 5.00 7.21 6.29
C GLY A 72 5.77 7.94 5.21
N ARG A 73 6.53 9.00 5.55
CA ARG A 73 7.59 9.52 4.67
C ARG A 73 8.70 8.51 4.42
N LYS A 74 9.11 7.74 5.44
CA LYS A 74 10.07 6.63 5.26
C LYS A 74 9.47 5.51 4.41
N VAL A 75 8.18 5.20 4.57
CA VAL A 75 7.47 4.24 3.71
C VAL A 75 7.44 4.72 2.25
N ALA A 76 7.09 5.99 2.02
CA ALA A 76 6.98 6.58 0.68
C ALA A 76 8.33 6.74 -0.05
N GLN A 77 9.45 6.68 0.67
CA GLN A 77 10.79 6.61 0.07
C GLN A 77 11.09 5.26 -0.59
N HIS A 78 10.21 4.25 -0.42
CA HIS A 78 10.34 2.93 -1.01
C HIS A 78 9.32 2.72 -2.14
N GLN A 79 9.46 1.64 -2.90
CA GLN A 79 8.55 1.27 -4.01
C GLN A 79 7.17 0.79 -3.54
N VAL A 80 6.77 1.16 -2.32
CA VAL A 80 5.43 0.95 -1.79
C VAL A 80 4.44 1.81 -2.58
N ILE A 81 3.27 1.25 -2.82
CA ILE A 81 2.19 1.87 -3.59
C ILE A 81 1.17 2.44 -2.62
N LEU A 82 0.81 3.71 -2.80
CA LEU A 82 -0.20 4.40 -2.00
C LEU A 82 -1.55 4.28 -2.70
N SER A 83 -2.58 3.88 -1.96
CA SER A 83 -3.94 3.73 -2.51
C SER A 83 -4.78 4.99 -2.44
N GLY A 84 -4.33 6.01 -1.69
CA GLY A 84 -5.07 7.24 -1.50
C GLY A 84 -6.43 6.99 -0.84
N ASP A 85 -7.51 7.42 -1.48
CA ASP A 85 -8.89 7.26 -1.01
C ASP A 85 -9.68 6.17 -1.75
N MET A 86 -9.00 5.30 -2.51
CA MET A 86 -9.65 4.13 -3.11
C MET A 86 -10.20 3.19 -2.03
N ASN A 87 -11.40 2.65 -2.25
CA ASN A 87 -11.88 1.51 -1.46
C ASN A 87 -11.12 0.22 -1.82
N THR A 88 -11.17 -0.76 -0.93
CA THR A 88 -10.41 -2.01 -1.10
C THR A 88 -10.84 -2.79 -2.35
N GLU A 89 -12.13 -2.76 -2.70
CA GLU A 89 -12.67 -3.40 -3.90
C GLU A 89 -12.06 -2.85 -5.20
N ALA A 90 -11.91 -1.52 -5.30
CA ALA A 90 -11.26 -0.88 -6.43
C ALA A 90 -9.76 -1.21 -6.48
N ILE A 91 -9.08 -1.16 -5.33
CA ILE A 91 -7.64 -1.49 -5.24
C ILE A 91 -7.39 -2.93 -5.70
N ILE A 92 -8.22 -3.89 -5.26
CA ILE A 92 -8.09 -5.31 -5.66
C ILE A 92 -8.19 -5.44 -7.18
N ALA A 93 -9.25 -4.89 -7.78
CA ALA A 93 -9.48 -5.01 -9.22
C ALA A 93 -8.36 -4.32 -10.03
N LYS A 94 -7.94 -3.13 -9.61
CA LYS A 94 -6.91 -2.34 -10.28
C LYS A 94 -5.53 -2.98 -10.17
N LEU A 95 -5.18 -3.54 -9.00
CA LEU A 95 -3.92 -4.27 -8.80
C LEU A 95 -3.87 -5.54 -9.65
N MET A 96 -4.95 -6.31 -9.71
CA MET A 96 -5.05 -7.47 -10.60
C MET A 96 -4.86 -7.07 -12.06
N TRP A 97 -5.48 -5.97 -12.48
CA TRP A 97 -5.32 -5.44 -13.84
C TRP A 97 -3.89 -4.99 -14.12
N ALA A 98 -3.27 -4.21 -13.23
CA ALA A 98 -1.90 -3.71 -13.36
C ALA A 98 -0.88 -4.86 -13.47
N LEU A 99 -1.01 -5.88 -12.61
CA LEU A 99 -0.17 -7.08 -12.64
C LEU A 99 -0.34 -7.92 -13.92
N GLY A 100 -1.49 -7.80 -14.60
CA GLY A 100 -1.71 -8.39 -15.92
C GLY A 100 -1.04 -7.62 -17.07
N LYS A 101 -0.58 -6.38 -16.83
CA LYS A 101 0.06 -5.51 -17.84
C LYS A 101 1.58 -5.53 -17.77
N THR A 102 2.14 -5.62 -16.57
CA THR A 102 3.59 -5.49 -16.37
C THR A 102 4.01 -6.15 -15.06
N ASN A 103 5.29 -6.52 -14.97
CA ASN A 103 5.92 -7.00 -13.74
C ASN A 103 6.86 -5.94 -13.11
N LYS A 104 6.96 -4.73 -13.70
CA LYS A 104 7.80 -3.66 -13.15
C LYS A 104 7.03 -2.88 -12.08
N LEU A 105 7.56 -2.83 -10.88
CA LEU A 105 6.90 -2.18 -9.74
C LEU A 105 6.62 -0.70 -9.98
N GLU A 106 7.48 0.01 -10.69
CA GLU A 106 7.31 1.42 -11.00
C GLU A 106 6.11 1.66 -11.93
N GLU A 107 5.92 0.78 -12.92
CA GLU A 107 4.78 0.85 -13.83
C GLU A 107 3.47 0.45 -13.12
N ILE A 108 3.51 -0.56 -12.23
CA ILE A 108 2.36 -0.94 -11.40
C ILE A 108 1.98 0.20 -10.45
N LYS A 109 2.96 0.78 -9.76
CA LYS A 109 2.77 1.93 -8.86
C LYS A 109 2.10 3.07 -9.60
N LYS A 110 2.61 3.43 -10.78
CA LYS A 110 2.03 4.48 -11.62
C LYS A 110 0.58 4.18 -11.98
N ILE A 111 0.28 2.95 -12.42
CA ILE A 111 -1.09 2.55 -12.73
C ILE A 111 -2.02 2.74 -11.53
N ILE A 112 -1.60 2.30 -10.34
CA ILE A 112 -2.45 2.33 -9.15
C ILE A 112 -2.67 3.75 -8.64
N GLU A 113 -1.60 4.56 -8.59
CA GLU A 113 -1.62 5.92 -8.05
C GLU A 113 -2.23 6.97 -9.00
N GLU A 114 -2.44 6.64 -10.28
CA GLU A 114 -3.13 7.52 -11.22
C GLU A 114 -4.65 7.25 -11.23
N PRO A 115 -5.51 8.28 -11.11
CA PRO A 115 -6.95 8.10 -11.17
C PRO A 115 -7.44 7.41 -12.45
N LEU A 116 -8.30 6.40 -12.30
CA LEU A 116 -8.88 5.65 -13.41
C LEU A 116 -10.36 5.34 -13.10
N ALA A 117 -11.26 5.78 -13.98
CA ALA A 117 -12.69 5.49 -13.84
C ALA A 117 -13.28 5.87 -12.47
N TYR A 118 -12.84 7.01 -11.90
CA TYR A 118 -13.32 7.57 -10.63
C TYR A 118 -13.03 6.70 -9.40
N ASP A 119 -12.01 5.86 -9.46
CA ASP A 119 -11.56 5.08 -8.31
C ASP A 119 -10.86 5.92 -7.23
N LEU A 120 -10.08 6.91 -7.65
CA LEU A 120 -9.25 7.77 -6.81
C LEU A 120 -9.61 9.25 -7.02
N THR A 121 -9.68 10.02 -5.94
CA THR A 121 -9.92 11.47 -6.04
C THR A 121 -8.73 12.19 -6.65
N ILE A 122 -8.99 13.03 -7.65
CA ILE A 122 -7.99 13.92 -8.24
C ILE A 122 -7.72 15.03 -7.23
N LYS A 123 -6.54 15.02 -6.60
CA LYS A 123 -6.12 16.12 -5.72
C LYS A 123 -6.02 17.41 -6.53
N SER A 124 -6.85 18.40 -6.18
CA SER A 124 -6.78 19.75 -6.76
C SER A 124 -5.99 20.67 -5.81
N ASP A 125 -5.26 21.64 -6.34
CA ASP A 125 -4.49 22.63 -5.55
C ASP A 125 -5.37 23.50 -4.62
N LYS A 126 -6.69 23.32 -4.61
CA LYS A 126 -7.65 24.15 -3.85
C LYS A 126 -8.17 23.52 -2.56
N ASP A 127 -7.75 22.30 -2.24
CA ASP A 127 -8.32 21.54 -1.11
C ASP A 127 -7.42 21.55 0.16
N TRP A 128 -6.53 22.55 0.29
CA TRP A 128 -5.70 22.80 1.48
C TRP A 128 -5.79 24.25 1.96
#